data_AF-A0A0W8E9X4-F1
#
_entry.id   AF-A0A0W8E9X4-F1
#
_cell.length_a   1.000
_cell.length_b   1.000
_cell.length_c   1.000
_cell.angle_alpha   90.00
_cell.angle_beta   90.00
_cell.angle_gamma   90.00
#
_symmetry.space_group_name_H-M   'P 1'
#
loop_
_entity.id
_entity.type
_entity.pdbx_description
1 polymer ?
#
loop_
_entity_poly.entity_id
_entity_poly.type
_entity_poly.pdbx_seq_one_letter_code
_entity_poly.pdbx_strand_id
1 'polypeptide(L)'
;MRINTTDMQNAFGKYLALVEKEDIIITKNGKNVAKLIHYSEPDYFMLHEEMGNYKSTRRISYEEYMNLTSSSDLRYELIDGEIYLMASPGFRHQVMVNEIAGHFYNFFRGHPCKSLTAPLDVRLFGYATKFEEDPNVVQPDVMVVCDMNNIIDNKYEGIPALIVEVLSPSTKGKDMAAKLHLYMKSGVPEYWIVDLESRNIVQYSFTEDRDIDSLTTLKQGDTIKSTVFEGLEIALEDVFAEI
;
A
#
# COMPACT_ATOMS: atom_id res chain seq x y z
N MET A 1 -12.82 -7.20 -28.38
CA MET A 1 -13.99 -7.92 -28.95
C MET A 1 -14.87 -8.58 -27.87
N ARG A 2 -16.19 -8.76 -28.08
CA ARG A 2 -17.07 -9.57 -27.20
C ARG A 2 -17.55 -10.82 -27.94
N ILE A 3 -17.47 -11.98 -27.31
CA ILE A 3 -17.94 -13.27 -27.84
C ILE A 3 -18.75 -14.01 -26.78
N ASN A 4 -19.57 -14.98 -27.16
CA ASN A 4 -20.27 -15.83 -26.19
C ASN A 4 -19.46 -17.11 -25.87
N THR A 5 -19.83 -17.81 -24.80
CA THR A 5 -19.13 -19.04 -24.36
C THR A 5 -19.17 -20.16 -25.40
N THR A 6 -20.22 -20.25 -26.21
CA THR A 6 -20.37 -21.28 -27.25
C THR A 6 -19.43 -21.01 -28.42
N ASP A 7 -19.32 -19.75 -28.86
CA ASP A 7 -18.39 -19.33 -29.90
C ASP A 7 -16.94 -19.58 -29.47
N MET A 8 -16.62 -19.25 -28.21
CA MET A 8 -15.29 -19.49 -27.65
C MET A 8 -14.90 -20.98 -27.68
N GLN A 9 -15.84 -21.87 -27.35
CA GLN A 9 -15.61 -23.32 -27.37
C GLN A 9 -15.39 -23.84 -28.79
N ASN A 10 -16.15 -23.35 -29.77
CA ASN A 10 -16.12 -23.85 -31.15
C ASN A 10 -14.97 -23.27 -31.98
N ALA A 11 -14.46 -22.09 -31.64
CA ALA A 11 -13.46 -21.38 -32.43
C ALA A 11 -12.25 -20.90 -31.60
N PHE A 12 -11.89 -21.64 -30.54
CA PHE A 12 -10.82 -21.25 -29.60
C PHE A 12 -9.51 -20.87 -30.30
N GLY A 13 -9.04 -21.68 -31.25
CA GLY A 13 -7.78 -21.42 -31.98
C GLY A 13 -7.79 -20.12 -32.81
N LYS A 14 -8.95 -19.75 -33.37
CA LYS A 14 -9.12 -18.45 -34.07
C LYS A 14 -8.98 -17.29 -33.09
N TYR A 15 -9.52 -17.44 -31.88
CA TYR A 15 -9.44 -16.40 -30.85
C TYR A 15 -8.04 -16.30 -30.22
N LEU A 16 -7.27 -17.39 -30.16
CA LEU A 16 -5.85 -17.32 -29.83
C LEU A 16 -5.04 -16.48 -30.83
N ALA A 17 -5.34 -16.57 -32.12
CA ALA A 17 -4.67 -15.72 -33.12
C ALA A 17 -5.13 -14.26 -33.08
N LEU A 18 -6.38 -14.00 -32.66
CA LEU A 18 -6.91 -12.63 -32.56
C LEU A 18 -6.49 -11.93 -31.27
N VAL A 19 -6.19 -12.68 -30.22
CA VAL A 19 -5.83 -12.10 -28.92
C VAL A 19 -4.47 -11.37 -28.96
N GLU A 20 -3.61 -11.69 -29.95
CA GLU A 20 -2.40 -10.91 -30.26
C GLU A 20 -2.70 -9.45 -30.61
N LYS A 21 -3.91 -9.14 -31.10
CA LYS A 21 -4.27 -7.82 -31.61
C LYS A 21 -5.25 -7.08 -30.71
N GLU A 22 -6.13 -7.79 -30.01
CA GLU A 22 -7.09 -7.19 -29.09
C GLU A 22 -7.58 -8.17 -28.02
N ASP A 23 -7.95 -7.63 -26.87
CA ASP A 23 -8.57 -8.41 -25.79
C ASP A 23 -9.96 -8.95 -26.18
N ILE A 24 -10.27 -10.15 -25.73
CA ILE A 24 -11.54 -10.82 -26.01
C ILE A 24 -12.32 -11.04 -24.71
N ILE A 25 -13.50 -10.43 -24.60
CA ILE A 25 -14.42 -10.61 -23.46
C ILE A 25 -15.42 -11.71 -23.80
N ILE A 26 -15.50 -12.71 -22.93
CA ILE A 26 -16.42 -13.86 -23.07
C ILE A 26 -17.66 -13.59 -22.23
N THR A 27 -18.83 -13.82 -22.82
CA THR A 27 -20.13 -13.58 -22.22
C THR A 27 -20.95 -14.86 -22.12
N LYS A 28 -21.75 -14.98 -21.05
CA LYS A 28 -22.74 -16.04 -20.85
C LYS A 28 -24.05 -15.40 -20.45
N ASN A 29 -25.12 -15.68 -21.20
CA ASN A 29 -26.44 -15.07 -21.00
C ASN A 29 -26.39 -13.52 -20.93
N GLY A 30 -25.58 -12.90 -21.79
CA GLY A 30 -25.41 -11.45 -21.85
C GLY A 30 -24.54 -10.83 -20.74
N LYS A 31 -24.07 -11.61 -19.76
CA LYS A 31 -23.16 -11.15 -18.70
C LYS A 31 -21.72 -11.49 -19.06
N ASN A 32 -20.79 -10.58 -18.78
CA ASN A 32 -19.35 -10.86 -18.90
C ASN A 32 -18.96 -11.92 -17.87
N VAL A 33 -18.25 -12.97 -18.30
CA VAL A 33 -17.84 -14.08 -17.43
C VAL A 33 -16.35 -14.37 -17.44
N ALA A 34 -15.64 -14.02 -18.52
CA ALA A 34 -14.20 -14.21 -18.63
C ALA A 34 -13.57 -13.24 -19.64
N LYS A 35 -12.25 -13.13 -19.64
CA LYS A 35 -11.47 -12.34 -20.59
C LYS A 35 -10.23 -13.14 -21.03
N LEU A 36 -10.02 -13.25 -22.33
CA LEU A 36 -8.82 -13.85 -22.94
C LEU A 36 -7.85 -12.72 -23.34
N ILE A 37 -6.57 -12.89 -23.00
CA ILE A 37 -5.48 -11.96 -23.28
C ILE A 37 -4.27 -12.72 -23.85
N HIS A 38 -3.44 -12.07 -24.66
CA HIS A 38 -2.23 -12.69 -25.23
C HIS A 38 -1.19 -12.98 -24.14
N TYR A 39 -0.52 -14.13 -24.23
CA TYR A 39 0.56 -14.53 -23.33
C TYR A 39 1.91 -14.20 -23.98
N SER A 40 2.67 -13.27 -23.39
CA SER A 40 4.05 -12.96 -23.77
C SER A 40 5.01 -13.42 -22.67
N GLU A 41 6.05 -14.20 -23.01
CA GLU A 41 7.15 -14.51 -22.07
C GLU A 41 7.88 -13.21 -21.66
N PRO A 42 8.15 -12.94 -20.37
CA PRO A 42 8.81 -11.69 -19.98
C PRO A 42 10.17 -11.85 -19.27
N ASP A 43 11.09 -10.94 -19.63
CA ASP A 43 12.21 -10.47 -18.80
C ASP A 43 11.69 -9.68 -17.58
N TYR A 44 12.51 -9.66 -16.52
CA TYR A 44 12.16 -9.52 -15.10
C TYR A 44 11.73 -8.12 -14.57
N PHE A 45 10.83 -8.18 -13.57
CA PHE A 45 10.72 -7.37 -12.33
C PHE A 45 11.06 -5.87 -12.40
N MET A 46 10.04 -5.03 -12.64
CA MET A 46 9.98 -3.65 -12.12
C MET A 46 8.61 -3.05 -12.47
N LEU A 47 7.82 -2.69 -11.45
CA LEU A 47 6.73 -1.73 -11.63
C LEU A 47 7.28 -0.36 -11.24
N HIS A 48 7.72 0.40 -12.24
CA HIS A 48 7.78 1.85 -12.14
C HIS A 48 6.42 2.39 -12.62
N GLU A 49 5.72 3.16 -11.80
CA GLU A 49 4.61 4.00 -12.27
C GLU A 49 5.17 5.19 -13.07
N GLU A 50 5.72 4.90 -14.25
CA GLU A 50 5.72 5.78 -15.43
C GLU A 50 6.08 4.94 -16.68
N MET A 51 5.04 4.51 -17.40
CA MET A 51 4.95 3.98 -18.78
C MET A 51 4.16 2.65 -18.88
N GLY A 52 2.91 2.78 -19.32
CA GLY A 52 2.18 1.81 -20.13
C GLY A 52 1.88 0.42 -19.53
N ASN A 53 0.67 0.22 -19.00
CA ASN A 53 -0.11 -1.04 -19.03
C ASN A 53 0.63 -2.40 -18.94
N TYR A 54 1.64 -2.57 -18.10
CA TYR A 54 2.19 -3.89 -17.77
C TYR A 54 1.64 -4.36 -16.42
N LYS A 55 0.81 -5.41 -16.42
CA LYS A 55 0.38 -6.14 -15.22
C LYS A 55 1.30 -7.33 -15.02
N SER A 56 2.13 -7.30 -13.98
CA SER A 56 2.86 -8.47 -13.48
C SER A 56 1.87 -9.51 -12.94
N THR A 57 2.08 -10.81 -13.21
CA THR A 57 1.19 -11.91 -12.78
C THR A 57 1.86 -12.95 -11.88
N ARG A 58 3.17 -12.86 -11.62
CA ARG A 58 3.84 -13.76 -10.69
C ARG A 58 3.90 -13.13 -9.30
N ARG A 59 3.14 -13.72 -8.38
CA ARG A 59 3.29 -13.46 -6.94
C ARG A 59 4.52 -14.19 -6.42
N ILE A 60 5.27 -13.54 -5.53
CA ILE A 60 6.45 -14.14 -4.89
C ILE A 60 6.22 -14.36 -3.39
N SER A 61 6.94 -15.33 -2.83
CA SER A 61 6.94 -15.59 -1.40
C SER A 61 7.77 -14.57 -0.63
N TYR A 62 7.60 -14.54 0.69
CA TYR A 62 8.47 -13.78 1.59
C TYR A 62 9.94 -14.18 1.46
N GLU A 63 10.24 -15.48 1.31
CA GLU A 63 11.61 -15.96 1.12
C GLU A 63 12.22 -15.46 -0.20
N GLU A 64 11.44 -15.46 -1.28
CA GLU A 64 11.87 -14.90 -2.57
C GLU A 64 12.15 -13.39 -2.45
N TYR A 65 11.32 -12.66 -1.71
CA TYR A 65 11.54 -11.23 -1.41
C TYR A 65 12.79 -10.98 -0.57
N MET A 66 13.04 -11.81 0.44
CA MET A 66 14.25 -11.73 1.26
C MET A 66 15.51 -11.97 0.43
N ASN A 67 15.48 -12.93 -0.49
CA ASN A 67 16.59 -13.17 -1.42
C ASN A 67 16.79 -11.96 -2.35
N LEU A 68 15.71 -11.41 -2.91
CA LEU A 68 15.77 -10.23 -3.77
C LEU A 68 16.39 -9.03 -3.05
N THR A 69 15.87 -8.67 -1.88
CA THR A 69 16.31 -7.49 -1.10
C THR A 69 17.73 -7.64 -0.54
N SER A 70 18.14 -8.86 -0.17
CA SER A 70 19.52 -9.10 0.28
C SER A 70 20.59 -8.91 -0.81
N SER A 71 20.18 -8.93 -2.07
CA SER A 71 21.06 -8.86 -3.24
C SER A 71 20.98 -7.54 -4.01
N SER A 72 20.20 -6.57 -3.51
CA SER A 72 19.91 -5.31 -4.19
C SER A 72 19.98 -4.13 -3.22
N ASP A 73 20.55 -3.01 -3.66
CA ASP A 73 20.54 -1.75 -2.90
C ASP A 73 19.23 -0.96 -3.08
N LEU A 74 18.30 -1.47 -3.91
CA LEU A 74 17.00 -0.87 -4.15
C LEU A 74 16.03 -1.23 -3.03
N ARG A 75 15.08 -0.32 -2.75
CA ARG A 75 14.04 -0.52 -1.74
C ARG A 75 12.79 -1.09 -2.38
N TYR A 76 12.23 -2.15 -1.78
CA TYR A 76 11.04 -2.81 -2.29
C TYR A 76 10.02 -3.03 -1.18
N GLU A 77 8.75 -2.92 -1.52
CA GLU A 77 7.64 -3.42 -0.72
C GLU A 77 7.05 -4.67 -1.40
N LEU A 78 6.43 -5.53 -0.59
CA LEU A 78 5.72 -6.73 -1.02
C LEU A 78 4.29 -6.65 -0.51
N ILE A 79 3.32 -6.59 -1.42
CA ILE A 79 1.89 -6.50 -1.07
C ILE A 79 1.13 -7.55 -1.87
N ASP A 80 0.42 -8.45 -1.20
CA ASP A 80 -0.31 -9.60 -1.76
C ASP A 80 0.57 -10.46 -2.72
N GLY A 81 1.87 -10.54 -2.44
CA GLY A 81 2.85 -11.24 -3.26
C GLY A 81 3.37 -10.44 -4.46
N GLU A 82 2.89 -9.22 -4.69
CA GLU A 82 3.36 -8.31 -5.75
C GLU A 82 4.47 -7.38 -5.24
N ILE A 83 5.52 -7.19 -6.05
CA ILE A 83 6.67 -6.34 -5.70
C ILE A 83 6.46 -4.92 -6.20
N TYR A 84 6.66 -3.98 -5.30
CA TYR A 84 6.62 -2.55 -5.55
C TYR A 84 8.03 -1.98 -5.36
N LEU A 85 8.62 -1.44 -6.41
CA LEU A 85 9.91 -0.75 -6.31
C LEU A 85 9.66 0.67 -5.79
N MET A 86 10.30 1.02 -4.66
CA MET A 86 10.17 2.34 -4.08
C MET A 86 11.13 3.31 -4.76
N ALA A 87 10.60 4.42 -5.28
CA ALA A 87 11.41 5.55 -5.70
C ALA A 87 12.02 6.26 -4.48
N SER A 88 13.17 6.91 -4.68
CA SER A 88 13.70 7.80 -3.64
C SER A 88 12.75 8.98 -3.40
N PRO A 89 12.38 9.28 -2.15
CA PRO A 89 11.47 10.38 -1.86
C PRO A 89 12.11 11.74 -2.20
N GLY A 90 11.29 12.67 -2.69
CA GLY A 90 11.72 14.04 -2.96
C GLY A 90 11.77 14.92 -1.71
N PHE A 91 12.35 16.12 -1.83
CA PHE A 91 12.52 17.04 -0.70
C PHE A 91 11.22 17.40 0.04
N ARG A 92 10.16 17.81 -0.67
CA ARG A 92 8.86 18.18 -0.07
C ARG A 92 8.22 17.02 0.70
N HIS A 93 8.40 15.79 0.21
CA HIS A 93 7.95 14.57 0.90
C HIS A 93 8.69 14.40 2.23
N GLN A 94 10.02 14.50 2.21
CA GLN A 94 10.83 14.39 3.43
C GLN A 94 10.57 15.49 4.45
N VAL A 95 10.30 16.72 4.01
CA VAL A 95 9.87 17.81 4.91
C VAL A 95 8.57 17.44 5.63
N MET A 96 7.56 16.97 4.88
CA MET A 96 6.28 16.55 5.48
C MET A 96 6.43 15.38 6.45
N VAL A 97 7.20 14.35 6.07
CA VAL A 97 7.48 13.21 6.96
C VAL A 97 8.12 13.67 8.26
N ASN A 98 9.12 14.55 8.19
CA ASN A 98 9.79 15.09 9.37
C ASN A 98 8.86 15.93 10.25
N GLU A 99 7.97 16.71 9.65
CA GLU A 99 7.01 17.53 10.39
C GLU A 99 6.06 16.65 11.23
N ILE A 100 5.43 15.66 10.59
CA ILE A 100 4.55 14.70 11.27
C ILE A 100 5.32 13.90 12.32
N ALA A 101 6.52 13.42 11.98
CA ALA A 101 7.37 12.68 12.91
C ALA A 101 7.79 13.55 14.11
N GLY A 102 7.98 14.85 13.94
CA GLY A 102 8.30 15.78 15.02
C GLY A 102 7.16 15.91 16.04
N HIS A 103 5.93 16.09 15.55
CA HIS A 103 4.73 16.09 16.40
C HIS A 103 4.56 14.76 17.14
N PHE A 104 4.67 13.64 16.42
CA PHE A 104 4.53 12.31 17.02
C PHE A 104 5.63 12.02 18.04
N TYR A 105 6.88 12.34 17.73
CA TYR A 105 8.01 12.16 18.64
C TYR A 105 7.76 12.87 19.96
N ASN A 106 7.33 14.14 19.90
CA ASN A 106 7.03 14.93 21.09
C ASN A 106 5.89 14.32 21.91
N PHE A 107 4.80 13.90 21.27
CA PHE A 107 3.66 13.27 21.93
C PHE A 107 4.07 11.94 22.59
N PHE A 108 4.76 11.05 21.88
CA PHE A 108 5.14 9.72 22.35
C PHE A 108 6.37 9.72 23.29
N ARG A 109 6.92 10.87 23.68
CA ARG A 109 7.96 10.90 24.72
C ARG A 109 7.41 10.38 26.04
N GLY A 110 8.08 9.38 26.60
CA GLY A 110 7.65 8.72 27.84
C GLY A 110 6.46 7.76 27.68
N HIS A 111 5.90 7.62 26.48
CA HIS A 111 4.86 6.62 26.20
C HIS A 111 5.48 5.23 25.99
N PRO A 112 4.70 4.15 26.22
CA PRO A 112 5.12 2.79 25.87
C PRO A 112 5.27 2.59 24.35
N CYS A 113 4.49 3.34 23.55
CA CYS A 113 4.59 3.32 22.09
C CYS A 113 5.74 4.19 21.58
N LYS A 114 6.23 3.88 20.37
CA LYS A 114 7.26 4.63 19.66
C LYS A 114 6.77 5.01 18.27
N SER A 115 6.96 6.28 17.91
CA SER A 115 6.87 6.72 16.52
C SER A 115 8.21 6.47 15.83
N LEU A 116 8.14 5.95 14.62
CA LEU A 116 9.26 5.58 13.76
C LEU A 116 8.96 6.06 12.34
N THR A 117 10.01 6.24 11.55
CA THR A 117 9.91 6.62 10.13
C THR A 117 10.59 5.58 9.26
N ALA A 118 10.24 5.55 7.97
CA ALA A 118 10.99 4.78 6.98
C ALA A 118 12.48 5.23 6.90
N PRO A 119 13.42 4.34 6.50
CA PRO A 119 13.19 2.94 6.16
C PRO A 119 13.13 2.04 7.41
N LEU A 120 12.07 1.24 7.50
CA LEU A 120 11.97 0.11 8.42
C LEU A 120 10.98 -0.88 7.82
N ASP A 121 11.40 -2.13 7.63
CA ASP A 121 10.50 -3.19 7.15
C ASP A 121 9.46 -3.50 8.23
N VAL A 122 8.20 -3.43 7.82
CA VAL A 122 7.05 -3.85 8.62
C VAL A 122 6.41 -5.04 7.94
N ARG A 123 6.50 -6.20 8.58
CA ARG A 123 5.82 -7.40 8.14
C ARG A 123 4.40 -7.39 8.67
N LEU A 124 3.43 -7.55 7.77
CA LEU A 124 2.00 -7.57 8.07
C LEU A 124 1.40 -8.91 7.64
N PHE A 125 0.30 -9.29 8.27
CA PHE A 125 -0.59 -10.34 7.78
C PHE A 125 -1.93 -9.69 7.44
N GLY A 126 -2.54 -10.02 6.30
CA GLY A 126 -3.90 -9.61 5.99
C GLY A 126 -4.91 -10.40 6.84
N TYR A 127 -5.87 -11.10 6.23
CA TYR A 127 -6.79 -11.99 6.97
C TYR A 127 -6.11 -13.25 7.55
N ALA A 128 -4.85 -13.48 7.22
CA ALA A 128 -4.08 -14.58 7.79
C ALA A 128 -3.90 -14.42 9.30
N THR A 129 -3.69 -15.55 9.99
CA THR A 129 -3.44 -15.57 11.45
C THR A 129 -1.95 -15.72 11.78
N LYS A 130 -1.12 -15.89 10.75
CA LYS A 130 0.31 -16.15 10.84
C LYS A 130 1.05 -15.44 9.71
N PHE A 131 2.24 -14.93 10.00
CA PHE A 131 3.06 -14.23 9.03
C PHE A 131 3.58 -15.13 7.89
N GLU A 132 3.65 -16.45 8.09
CA GLU A 132 4.08 -17.40 7.07
C GLU A 132 3.00 -17.64 6.00
N GLU A 133 1.75 -17.28 6.28
CA GLU A 133 0.61 -17.47 5.38
C GLU A 133 0.42 -16.28 4.43
N ASP A 134 1.08 -15.15 4.71
CA ASP A 134 0.90 -13.90 3.95
C ASP A 134 2.23 -13.14 3.84
N PRO A 135 2.76 -12.89 2.63
CA PRO A 135 4.14 -12.45 2.48
C PRO A 135 4.32 -10.92 2.59
N ASN A 136 3.37 -10.19 3.17
CA ASN A 136 3.37 -8.72 3.09
C ASN A 136 4.51 -8.08 3.87
N VAL A 137 5.22 -7.16 3.21
CA VAL A 137 6.25 -6.30 3.80
C VAL A 137 6.07 -4.89 3.24
N VAL A 138 5.90 -3.91 4.11
CA VAL A 138 5.77 -2.50 3.75
C VAL A 138 6.81 -1.66 4.49
N GLN A 139 7.05 -0.44 4.01
CA GLN A 139 7.91 0.55 4.66
C GLN A 139 7.17 1.89 4.74
N PRO A 140 6.20 2.03 5.66
CA PRO A 140 5.38 3.23 5.73
C PRO A 140 6.22 4.46 6.11
N ASP A 141 5.84 5.62 5.58
CA ASP A 141 6.59 6.85 5.82
C ASP A 141 6.72 7.21 7.31
N VAL A 142 5.62 7.15 8.04
CA VAL A 142 5.58 7.25 9.52
C VAL A 142 4.68 6.17 10.08
N MET A 143 5.06 5.63 11.24
CA MET A 143 4.25 4.65 11.96
C MET A 143 4.42 4.77 13.47
N VAL A 144 3.45 4.23 14.20
CA VAL A 144 3.48 4.11 15.65
C VAL A 144 3.32 2.65 16.04
N VAL A 145 4.29 2.12 16.76
CA VAL A 145 4.28 0.73 17.26
C VAL A 145 4.27 0.73 18.79
N CYS A 146 3.52 -0.18 19.40
CA CYS A 146 3.33 -0.22 20.85
C CYS A 146 3.90 -1.47 21.52
N ASP A 147 4.25 -2.50 20.75
CA ASP A 147 4.86 -3.73 21.26
C ASP A 147 6.28 -3.90 20.73
N MET A 148 7.27 -3.52 21.53
CA MET A 148 8.68 -3.60 21.13
C MET A 148 9.19 -5.04 21.05
N ASN A 149 8.47 -6.03 21.59
CA ASN A 149 8.87 -7.45 21.50
C ASN A 149 8.71 -7.99 20.07
N ASN A 150 7.92 -7.31 19.24
CA ASN A 150 7.73 -7.63 17.82
C ASN A 150 8.85 -7.05 16.94
N ILE A 151 9.88 -6.42 17.53
CA ILE A 151 11.06 -6.01 16.79
C ILE A 151 12.03 -7.21 16.71
N ILE A 152 12.16 -7.78 15.51
CA ILE A 152 12.95 -8.98 15.24
C ILE A 152 13.91 -8.66 14.09
N ASP A 153 15.21 -8.88 14.29
CA ASP A 153 16.24 -8.65 13.28
C ASP A 153 16.19 -7.27 12.60
N ASN A 154 15.92 -6.22 13.41
CA ASN A 154 15.74 -4.82 12.97
C ASN A 154 14.54 -4.59 12.04
N LYS A 155 13.54 -5.45 12.11
CA LYS A 155 12.24 -5.31 11.44
C LYS A 155 11.12 -5.35 12.46
N TYR A 156 9.96 -4.83 12.11
CA TYR A 156 8.78 -4.94 12.95
C TYR A 156 7.83 -6.01 12.37
N GLU A 157 7.62 -7.10 13.10
CA GLU A 157 6.66 -8.15 12.75
C GLU A 157 5.42 -8.01 13.64
N GLY A 158 4.52 -7.11 13.26
CA GLY A 158 3.34 -6.80 14.06
C GLY A 158 2.46 -5.76 13.38
N ILE A 159 1.33 -5.46 14.01
CA ILE A 159 0.40 -4.44 13.52
C ILE A 159 0.76 -3.09 14.16
N PRO A 160 1.13 -2.05 13.40
CA PRO A 160 1.26 -0.70 13.93
C PRO A 160 -0.10 -0.16 14.38
N ALA A 161 -0.10 0.62 15.45
CA ALA A 161 -1.30 1.25 15.99
C ALA A 161 -1.78 2.44 15.14
N LEU A 162 -0.87 3.09 14.42
CA LEU A 162 -1.16 4.17 13.48
C LEU A 162 -0.12 4.16 12.36
N ILE A 163 -0.56 4.29 11.11
CA ILE A 163 0.29 4.46 9.93
C ILE A 163 -0.01 5.79 9.24
N VAL A 164 1.00 6.46 8.73
CA VAL A 164 0.87 7.64 7.87
C VAL A 164 1.66 7.41 6.59
N GLU A 165 1.02 7.66 5.45
CA GLU A 165 1.66 7.67 4.13
C GLU A 165 1.56 9.07 3.51
N VAL A 166 2.67 9.57 2.99
CA VAL A 166 2.74 10.88 2.32
C VAL A 166 2.78 10.66 0.81
N LEU A 167 1.70 11.03 0.14
CA LEU A 167 1.60 10.91 -1.31
C LEU A 167 2.56 11.87 -2.00
N SER A 168 3.38 11.29 -2.87
CA SER A 168 4.17 12.01 -3.86
C SER A 168 3.52 11.86 -5.25
N PRO A 169 3.82 12.73 -6.24
CA PRO A 169 3.29 12.59 -7.59
C PRO A 169 3.52 11.20 -8.22
N SER A 170 4.60 10.50 -7.83
CA SER A 170 4.99 9.19 -8.35
C SER A 170 4.32 7.99 -7.65
N THR A 171 3.47 8.22 -6.64
CA THR A 171 2.80 7.17 -5.83
C THR A 171 1.28 7.28 -5.87
N LYS A 172 0.72 8.18 -6.69
CA LYS A 172 -0.72 8.41 -6.79
C LYS A 172 -1.40 7.34 -7.65
N GLY A 173 -2.11 6.41 -7.03
CA GLY A 173 -3.00 5.49 -7.74
C GLY A 173 -3.20 4.13 -7.07
N LYS A 174 -2.81 3.07 -7.78
CA LYS A 174 -3.10 1.68 -7.38
C LYS A 174 -2.37 1.27 -6.11
N ASP A 175 -1.18 1.81 -5.88
CA ASP A 175 -0.39 1.56 -4.67
C ASP A 175 -1.15 1.98 -3.42
N MET A 176 -1.71 3.20 -3.41
CA MET A 176 -2.54 3.71 -2.31
C MET A 176 -3.75 2.79 -2.01
N ALA A 177 -4.44 2.30 -3.04
CA ALA A 177 -5.57 1.40 -2.86
C ALA A 177 -5.15 0.03 -2.32
N ALA A 178 -4.01 -0.50 -2.76
CA ALA A 178 -3.45 -1.75 -2.27
C ALA A 178 -3.04 -1.63 -0.80
N LYS A 179 -2.33 -0.56 -0.44
CA LYS A 179 -1.91 -0.27 0.95
C LYS A 179 -3.10 -0.04 1.88
N LEU A 180 -4.08 0.77 1.48
CA LEU A 180 -5.31 0.96 2.25
C LEU A 180 -5.99 -0.37 2.57
N HIS A 181 -6.13 -1.22 1.55
CA HIS A 181 -6.74 -2.54 1.71
C HIS A 181 -5.92 -3.45 2.60
N LEU A 182 -4.59 -3.46 2.44
CA LEU A 182 -3.68 -4.24 3.27
C LEU A 182 -3.74 -3.80 4.73
N TYR A 183 -3.65 -2.50 5.03
CA TYR A 183 -3.64 -1.97 6.39
C TYR A 183 -4.96 -2.25 7.11
N MET A 184 -6.09 -1.99 6.42
CA MET A 184 -7.42 -2.34 6.93
C MET A 184 -7.50 -3.84 7.26
N LYS A 185 -7.14 -4.70 6.29
CA LYS A 185 -7.16 -6.16 6.48
C LYS A 185 -6.19 -6.65 7.54
N SER A 186 -5.09 -5.95 7.75
CA SER A 186 -4.11 -6.32 8.77
C SER A 186 -4.57 -5.93 10.17
N GLY A 187 -5.63 -5.13 10.28
CA GLY A 187 -6.14 -4.64 11.55
C GLY A 187 -5.37 -3.44 12.10
N VAL A 188 -4.69 -2.69 11.23
CA VAL A 188 -4.17 -1.36 11.60
C VAL A 188 -5.36 -0.53 12.09
N PRO A 189 -5.33 0.04 13.30
CA PRO A 189 -6.50 0.75 13.83
C PRO A 189 -6.76 2.12 13.18
N GLU A 190 -5.69 2.82 12.79
CA GLU A 190 -5.76 4.17 12.24
C GLU A 190 -4.74 4.38 11.12
N TYR A 191 -5.17 5.00 10.02
CA TYR A 191 -4.34 5.22 8.85
C TYR A 191 -4.57 6.59 8.24
N TRP A 192 -3.50 7.36 8.04
CA TRP A 192 -3.55 8.71 7.48
C TRP A 192 -2.87 8.73 6.11
N ILE A 193 -3.52 9.41 5.17
CA ILE A 193 -2.98 9.67 3.84
C ILE A 193 -2.81 11.17 3.67
N VAL A 194 -1.58 11.63 3.49
CA VAL A 194 -1.26 13.05 3.32
C VAL A 194 -1.07 13.34 1.84
N ASP A 195 -1.85 14.25 1.27
CA ASP A 195 -1.66 14.72 -0.11
C ASP A 195 -1.02 16.12 -0.12
N LEU A 196 0.24 16.17 -0.55
CA LEU A 196 1.02 17.42 -0.64
C LEU A 196 0.51 18.40 -1.69
N GLU A 197 -0.16 17.89 -2.74
CA GLU A 197 -0.66 18.73 -3.84
C GLU A 197 -1.99 19.37 -3.48
N SER A 198 -2.88 18.58 -2.86
CA SER A 198 -4.20 19.06 -2.45
C SER A 198 -4.24 19.58 -1.01
N ARG A 199 -3.11 19.56 -0.30
CA ARG A 199 -2.89 20.06 1.07
C ARG A 199 -3.99 19.60 2.02
N ASN A 200 -4.20 18.29 2.05
CA ASN A 200 -5.16 17.66 2.92
C ASN A 200 -4.61 16.35 3.50
N ILE A 201 -5.27 15.89 4.56
CA ILE A 201 -5.07 14.57 5.13
C ILE A 201 -6.40 13.83 5.09
N VAL A 202 -6.39 12.61 4.57
CA VAL A 202 -7.50 11.67 4.70
C VAL A 202 -7.19 10.73 5.85
N GLN A 203 -7.99 10.82 6.91
CA GLN A 203 -7.91 9.97 8.09
C GLN A 203 -8.92 8.82 7.95
N TYR A 204 -8.41 7.59 8.06
CA TYR A 204 -9.19 6.38 8.21
C TYR A 204 -9.06 5.85 9.63
N SER A 205 -10.17 5.35 10.17
CA SER A 205 -10.18 4.44 11.32
C SER A 205 -10.91 3.16 10.93
N PHE A 206 -10.51 2.06 11.55
CA PHE A 206 -11.05 0.74 11.22
C PHE A 206 -11.64 0.05 12.44
N THR A 207 -12.68 -0.75 12.21
CA THR A 207 -13.30 -1.57 13.25
C THR A 207 -12.46 -2.82 13.56
N GLU A 208 -12.75 -3.49 14.67
CA GLU A 208 -12.13 -4.80 15.00
C GLU A 208 -12.40 -5.87 13.93
N ASP A 209 -13.53 -5.75 13.20
CA ASP A 209 -13.91 -6.62 12.08
C ASP A 209 -13.15 -6.30 10.78
N ARG A 210 -12.20 -5.35 10.79
CA ARG A 210 -11.36 -4.94 9.66
C ARG A 210 -12.16 -4.31 8.51
N ASP A 211 -13.13 -3.48 8.87
CA ASP A 211 -13.89 -2.61 7.97
C ASP A 211 -13.63 -1.13 8.30
N ILE A 212 -13.95 -0.23 7.37
CA ILE A 212 -13.86 1.22 7.61
C ILE A 212 -14.91 1.63 8.64
N ASP A 213 -14.47 2.19 9.77
CA ASP A 213 -15.35 2.80 10.78
C ASP A 213 -15.67 4.25 10.40
N SER A 214 -14.62 5.04 10.16
CA SER A 214 -14.77 6.42 9.72
C SER A 214 -13.71 6.85 8.70
N LEU A 215 -14.11 7.81 7.88
CA LEU A 215 -13.30 8.48 6.86
C LEU A 215 -13.51 9.98 7.00
N THR A 216 -12.46 10.72 7.30
CA THR A 216 -12.50 12.18 7.39
C THR A 216 -11.43 12.80 6.51
N THR A 217 -11.81 13.75 5.66
CA THR A 217 -10.85 14.58 4.92
C THR A 217 -10.71 15.92 5.63
N LEU A 218 -9.50 16.20 6.09
CA LEU A 218 -9.13 17.43 6.79
C LEU A 218 -8.23 18.28 5.90
N LYS A 219 -8.46 19.58 5.89
CA LYS A 219 -7.72 20.55 5.08
C LYS A 219 -6.92 21.49 5.96
N GLN A 220 -6.09 22.32 5.34
CA GLN A 220 -5.41 23.41 6.03
C GLN A 220 -6.41 24.27 6.84
N GLY A 221 -6.09 24.52 8.12
CA GLY A 221 -6.95 25.20 9.09
C GLY A 221 -7.76 24.25 10.00
N ASP A 222 -7.88 22.97 9.63
CA ASP A 222 -8.45 21.96 10.51
C ASP A 222 -7.40 21.44 11.52
N THR A 223 -7.85 20.71 12.53
CA THR A 223 -6.99 19.96 13.46
C THR A 223 -7.31 18.48 13.33
N ILE A 224 -6.34 17.66 12.94
CA ILE A 224 -6.49 16.21 12.97
C ILE A 224 -6.32 15.72 14.40
N LYS A 225 -7.20 14.82 14.84
CA LYS A 225 -7.17 14.20 16.17
C LYS A 225 -7.14 12.70 16.00
N SER A 226 -6.18 12.03 16.62
CA SER A 226 -6.09 10.57 16.53
C SER A 226 -7.33 9.92 17.14
N THR A 227 -7.86 8.91 16.47
CA THR A 227 -8.96 8.09 17.00
C THR A 227 -8.46 7.02 17.97
N VAL A 228 -7.16 6.71 17.94
CA VAL A 228 -6.52 5.67 18.76
C VAL A 228 -5.81 6.24 19.99
N PHE A 229 -5.22 7.43 19.86
CA PHE A 229 -4.40 8.06 20.89
C PHE A 229 -5.06 9.32 21.41
N GLU A 230 -5.70 9.21 22.58
CA GLU A 230 -6.31 10.36 23.26
C GLU A 230 -5.27 11.48 23.49
N GLY A 231 -5.60 12.69 23.03
CA GLY A 231 -4.75 13.87 23.16
C GLY A 231 -3.70 14.04 22.06
N LEU A 232 -3.55 13.08 21.13
CA LEU A 232 -2.73 13.30 19.93
C LEU A 232 -3.53 14.14 18.93
N GLU A 233 -3.21 15.43 18.89
CA GLU A 233 -3.84 16.41 18.00
C GLU A 233 -2.77 17.22 17.27
N ILE A 234 -3.01 17.49 15.98
CA ILE A 234 -2.10 18.27 15.15
C ILE A 234 -2.90 19.28 14.34
N ALA A 235 -2.58 20.57 14.48
CA ALA A 235 -3.17 21.61 13.64
C ALA A 235 -2.55 21.53 12.23
N LEU A 236 -3.40 21.39 11.20
CA LEU A 236 -2.92 21.23 9.83
C LEU A 236 -2.37 22.54 9.25
N GLU A 237 -2.66 23.68 9.88
CA GLU A 237 -2.00 24.95 9.55
C GLU A 237 -0.48 24.86 9.78
N ASP A 238 -0.05 24.24 10.89
CA ASP A 238 1.37 24.06 11.21
C ASP A 238 2.03 23.05 10.25
N VAL A 239 1.35 21.92 10.00
CA VAL A 239 1.85 20.82 9.16
C VAL A 239 2.14 21.26 7.72
N PHE A 240 1.31 22.15 7.16
CA PHE A 240 1.47 22.62 5.78
C PHE A 240 2.17 23.99 5.67
N ALA A 241 2.68 24.56 6.76
CA ALA A 241 3.29 25.89 6.76
C ALA A 241 4.57 25.97 5.92
N GLU A 242 5.36 24.90 5.89
CA GLU A 242 6.70 24.85 5.29
C GLU A 242 6.72 24.24 3.86
N ILE A 243 5.55 24.03 3.24
CA ILE A 243 5.39 23.27 1.98
C ILE A 243 4.78 24.08 0.82
#